data_AF-A0A658NZG5-F1
#
_entry.id   AF-A0A658NZG5-F1
#
_cell.length_a   1.000
_cell.length_b   1.000
_cell.length_c   1.000
_cell.angle_alpha   90.00
_cell.angle_beta   90.00
_cell.angle_gamma   90.00
#
_symmetry.space_group_name_H-M   'P 1'
#
loop_
_entity.id
_entity.type
_entity.pdbx_description
1 polymer ?
#
loop_
_entity_poly.entity_id
_entity_poly.type
_entity_poly.pdbx_seq_one_letter_code
_entity_poly.pdbx_strand_id
1 'polypeptide(L)'
;VATIVASVTDDPEMIAAAWLHDIVEDTPASFLDLEKEFGPRVAELVGELTDVSRPSDGNRATRKSIDRAHLAGASARGKTVKLADLLDNC
;
A
#
# COMPACT_ATOMS: atom_id res chain seq x y z
N VAL A 1 7.80 7.47 -4.97
CA VAL A 1 7.81 6.10 -4.37
C VAL A 1 8.48 5.02 -5.25
N ALA A 2 7.96 4.67 -6.43
CA ALA A 2 8.43 3.49 -7.20
C ALA A 2 9.92 3.50 -7.57
N THR A 3 10.49 4.67 -7.89
CA THR A 3 11.93 4.80 -8.15
C THR A 3 12.78 4.44 -6.93
N ILE A 4 12.33 4.76 -5.71
CA ILE A 4 13.02 4.41 -4.47
C ILE A 4 12.97 2.88 -4.27
N VAL A 5 11.81 2.26 -4.49
CA VAL A 5 11.67 0.79 -4.41
C VAL A 5 12.55 0.08 -5.43
N ALA A 6 12.57 0.56 -6.68
CA ALA A 6 13.44 0.02 -7.74
C ALA A 6 14.95 0.20 -7.45
N SER A 7 15.33 1.09 -6.52
CA SER A 7 16.73 1.25 -6.12
C SER A 7 17.20 0.18 -5.11
N VAL A 8 16.27 -0.56 -4.50
CA VAL A 8 16.56 -1.55 -3.44
C VAL A 8 16.12 -2.96 -3.79
N THR A 9 15.35 -3.15 -4.88
CA THR A 9 14.92 -4.48 -5.35
C THR A 9 14.62 -4.46 -6.85
N ASP A 10 14.80 -5.61 -7.50
CA ASP A 10 14.41 -5.87 -8.90
C ASP A 10 13.07 -6.64 -9.00
N ASP A 11 12.36 -6.82 -7.88
CA ASP A 11 11.09 -7.52 -7.81
C ASP A 11 9.98 -6.73 -8.53
N PRO A 12 9.46 -7.21 -9.68
CA PRO A 12 8.51 -6.46 -10.49
C PRO A 12 7.17 -6.25 -9.79
N GLU A 13 6.75 -7.16 -8.91
CA GLU A 13 5.49 -7.02 -8.17
C GLU A 13 5.59 -5.94 -7.09
N MET A 14 6.75 -5.82 -6.42
CA MET A 14 6.99 -4.74 -5.46
C MET A 14 7.04 -3.38 -6.14
N ILE A 15 7.69 -3.29 -7.29
CA ILE A 15 7.77 -2.04 -8.08
C ILE A 15 6.37 -1.66 -8.59
N ALA A 16 5.59 -2.63 -9.08
CA ALA A 16 4.21 -2.40 -9.50
C ALA A 16 3.32 -1.95 -8.32
N ALA A 17 3.41 -2.60 -7.16
CA ALA A 17 2.69 -2.18 -5.97
C ALA A 17 3.08 -0.76 -5.52
N ALA A 18 4.35 -0.39 -5.64
CA ALA A 18 4.82 0.97 -5.36
C ALA A 18 4.25 2.03 -6.32
N TRP A 19 4.01 1.67 -7.58
CA TRP A 19 3.29 2.54 -8.52
C TRP A 19 1.81 2.66 -8.19
N LEU A 20 1.21 1.60 -7.65
CA LEU A 20 -0.25 1.46 -7.48
C LEU A 20 -0.73 1.68 -6.04
N HIS A 21 0.16 2.00 -5.09
CA HIS A 21 -0.17 1.97 -3.66
C HIS A 21 -1.37 2.86 -3.26
N ASP A 22 -1.57 3.99 -3.94
CA ASP A 22 -2.69 4.93 -3.67
C ASP A 22 -3.90 4.72 -4.59
N ILE A 23 -3.85 3.79 -5.56
CA ILE A 23 -4.87 3.71 -6.62
C ILE A 23 -6.28 3.43 -6.08
N VAL A 24 -6.39 2.64 -5.01
CA VAL A 24 -7.68 2.29 -4.38
C VAL A 24 -8.20 3.42 -3.49
N GLU A 25 -7.31 4.31 -3.03
CA GLU A 25 -7.67 5.46 -2.18
C GLU A 25 -8.09 6.66 -3.04
N ASP A 26 -7.38 6.91 -4.14
CA ASP A 26 -7.51 8.12 -4.94
C ASP A 26 -8.41 7.95 -6.17
N THR A 27 -8.78 6.71 -6.52
CA THR A 27 -9.58 6.43 -7.71
C THR A 27 -10.73 5.46 -7.42
N PRO A 28 -11.74 5.36 -8.31
CA PRO A 28 -12.80 4.36 -8.18
C PRO A 28 -12.37 2.90 -8.40
N ALA A 29 -11.09 2.65 -8.69
CA ALA A 29 -10.58 1.30 -8.93
C ALA A 29 -10.71 0.42 -7.68
N SER A 30 -11.04 -0.86 -7.87
CA SER A 30 -11.16 -1.84 -6.79
C SER A 30 -10.00 -2.82 -6.76
N PHE A 31 -9.82 -3.52 -5.64
CA PHE A 31 -8.88 -4.65 -5.55
C PHE A 31 -9.16 -5.75 -6.59
N LEU A 32 -10.42 -5.93 -6.99
CA LEU A 32 -10.79 -6.87 -8.04
C LEU A 32 -10.29 -6.41 -9.42
N ASP A 33 -10.28 -5.11 -9.68
CA ASP A 33 -9.72 -4.55 -10.92
C ASP A 33 -8.20 -4.71 -10.93
N LEU A 34 -7.55 -4.45 -9.79
CA LEU A 34 -6.11 -4.70 -9.62
C LEU A 34 -5.74 -6.17 -9.85
N GLU A 35 -6.49 -7.11 -9.27
CA GLU A 35 -6.23 -8.53 -9.44
C GLU A 35 -6.39 -8.97 -10.90
N LYS A 36 -7.38 -8.44 -11.62
CA LYS A 36 -7.61 -8.73 -13.03
C LYS A 36 -6.50 -8.20 -13.94
N GLU A 37 -6.03 -6.98 -13.70
CA GLU A 37 -5.09 -6.28 -14.59
C GLU A 37 -3.61 -6.59 -14.24
N PHE A 38 -3.29 -6.76 -12.96
CA PHE A 38 -1.91 -6.89 -12.46
C PHE A 38 -1.65 -8.21 -11.71
N GLY A 39 -2.68 -9.00 -11.46
CA GLY A 39 -2.58 -10.28 -10.78
C GLY A 39 -2.72 -10.20 -9.25
N PRO A 40 -2.93 -11.37 -8.60
CA PRO A 40 -3.30 -11.43 -7.19
C PRO A 40 -2.21 -10.95 -6.23
N ARG A 41 -0.93 -11.15 -6.56
CA ARG A 41 0.19 -10.73 -5.71
C ARG A 41 0.36 -9.22 -5.64
N VAL A 42 0.14 -8.51 -6.75
CA VAL A 42 0.18 -7.04 -6.75
C VAL A 42 -1.03 -6.50 -5.97
N ALA A 43 -2.22 -7.07 -6.18
CA ALA A 43 -3.41 -6.69 -5.42
C ALA A 43 -3.25 -6.92 -3.91
N GLU A 44 -2.64 -8.04 -3.51
CA GLU A 44 -2.30 -8.36 -2.11
C GLU A 44 -1.35 -7.31 -1.53
N LEU A 45 -0.25 -7.00 -2.22
CA LEU A 45 0.72 -5.97 -1.77
C LEU A 45 0.09 -4.58 -1.66
N VAL A 46 -0.76 -4.16 -2.61
CA VAL A 46 -1.48 -2.89 -2.50
C VAL A 46 -2.42 -2.91 -1.31
N GLY A 47 -3.12 -4.02 -1.07
CA GLY A 47 -3.99 -4.19 0.10
C GLY A 47 -3.26 -4.08 1.44
N GLU A 48 -2.00 -4.50 1.53
CA GLU A 48 -1.16 -4.30 2.71
C GLU A 48 -0.81 -2.82 2.96
N LEU A 49 -0.86 -1.98 1.93
CA LEU A 49 -0.44 -0.57 1.96
C LEU A 49 -1.59 0.42 2.18
N THR A 50 -2.80 0.02 1.81
CA THR A 50 -4.01 0.85 1.90
C THR A 50 -4.48 1.06 3.35
N ASP A 51 -4.87 2.30 3.69
CA ASP A 51 -5.49 2.64 4.97
C ASP A 51 -6.86 1.93 5.09
N VAL A 52 -7.03 1.13 6.14
CA VAL A 52 -8.28 0.34 6.36
C VAL A 52 -9.26 1.04 7.29
N SER A 53 -8.84 2.11 7.96
CA SER A 53 -9.70 2.87 8.85
C SER A 53 -10.78 3.66 8.11
N ARG A 54 -11.94 3.81 8.75
CA ARG A 54 -13.09 4.53 8.22
C ARG A 54 -13.36 5.79 9.04
N PRO A 55 -13.99 6.82 8.46
CA PRO A 55 -14.41 8.01 9.20
C PRO A 55 -15.28 7.69 10.43
N SER A 56 -16.02 6.58 10.40
CA SER A 56 -16.84 6.06 11.51
C SER A 56 -16.05 5.50 12.69
N ASP A 57 -14.77 5.18 12.52
CA ASP A 57 -13.96 4.46 13.53
C ASP A 57 -13.45 5.37 14.66
N GLY A 58 -13.94 6.62 14.71
CA GLY A 58 -13.66 7.58 15.76
C GLY A 58 -12.70 8.67 15.33
N ASN A 59 -11.93 9.21 16.28
CA ASN A 59 -11.06 10.36 16.05
C ASN A 59 -9.82 9.99 15.20
N ARG A 60 -9.08 11.02 14.75
CA ARG A 60 -7.88 10.86 13.92
C ARG A 60 -6.83 9.92 14.55
N ALA A 61 -6.66 9.96 15.88
CA ALA A 61 -5.69 9.14 16.58
C ALA A 61 -6.10 7.66 16.57
N THR A 62 -7.39 7.36 16.77
CA THR A 62 -7.93 6.00 16.66
C THR A 62 -7.74 5.44 15.25
N ARG A 63 -8.11 6.21 14.22
CA ARG A 63 -7.94 5.80 12.81
C ARG A 63 -6.50 5.48 12.47
N LYS A 64 -5.56 6.39 12.79
CA LYS A 64 -4.13 6.12 12.60
C LYS A 64 -3.58 4.99 13.47
N SER A 65 -4.24 4.63 14.56
CA SER A 65 -3.87 3.42 15.31
C SER A 65 -4.30 2.14 14.58
N ILE A 66 -5.48 2.15 13.95
CA ILE A 66 -5.99 1.04 13.14
C ILE A 66 -5.08 0.82 11.92
N ASP A 67 -4.77 1.89 11.18
CA ASP A 67 -3.92 1.80 9.98
C ASP A 67 -2.51 1.30 10.33
N ARG A 68 -1.95 1.74 11.47
CA ARG A 68 -0.65 1.24 11.96
C ARG A 68 -0.69 -0.23 12.36
N ALA A 69 -1.80 -0.70 12.94
CA ALA A 69 -1.96 -2.10 13.29
C ALA A 69 -2.06 -2.98 12.03
N HIS A 70 -2.76 -2.50 10.99
CA HIS A 70 -2.80 -3.12 9.67
C HIS A 70 -1.39 -3.22 9.06
N LEU A 71 -0.67 -2.11 8.99
CA LEU A 71 0.71 -2.07 8.49
C LEU A 71 1.68 -2.94 9.31
N ALA A 72 1.44 -3.10 10.61
CA ALA A 72 2.25 -3.99 11.44
C ALA A 72 2.14 -5.47 11.01
N GLY A 73 0.98 -5.88 10.48
CA GLY A 73 0.73 -7.20 9.92
C GLY A 73 1.27 -7.41 8.50
N ALA A 74 1.60 -6.34 7.77
CA ALA A 74 2.10 -6.41 6.40
C ALA A 74 3.40 -7.20 6.27
N SER A 75 3.60 -7.80 5.10
CA SER A 75 4.82 -8.50 4.73
C SER A 75 6.06 -7.58 4.74
N ALA A 76 7.25 -8.18 4.72
CA ALA A 76 8.49 -7.41 4.55
C ALA A 76 8.51 -6.62 3.23
N ARG A 77 7.87 -7.16 2.18
CA ARG A 77 7.73 -6.51 0.87
C ARG A 77 6.85 -5.27 0.98
N GLY A 78 5.64 -5.40 1.54
CA GLY A 78 4.75 -4.26 1.80
C GLY A 78 5.40 -3.20 2.68
N LYS A 79 6.04 -3.60 3.79
CA LYS A 79 6.76 -2.64 4.67
C LYS A 79 7.89 -1.89 3.95
N THR A 80 8.59 -2.53 3.02
CA THR A 80 9.62 -1.86 2.20
C THR A 80 9.02 -0.79 1.31
N VAL A 81 7.89 -1.09 0.65
CA VAL A 81 7.17 -0.10 -0.16
C VAL A 81 6.64 1.04 0.71
N LYS A 82 6.06 0.75 1.89
CA LYS A 82 5.57 1.80 2.79
C LYS A 82 6.68 2.70 3.31
N LEU A 83 7.86 2.15 3.57
CA LEU A 83 9.02 2.96 3.97
C LEU A 83 9.45 3.91 2.84
N ALA A 84 9.47 3.43 1.60
CA ALA A 84 9.77 4.27 0.44
C ALA A 84 8.73 5.38 0.25
N ASP A 85 7.45 5.10 0.47
CA ASP A 85 6.36 6.08 0.48
C ASP A 85 6.58 7.16 1.54
N LEU A 86 6.88 6.77 2.79
CA LEU A 86 7.17 7.72 3.86
C LEU A 86 8.39 8.62 3.57
N LEU A 87 9.42 8.09 2.89
CA LEU A 87 10.60 8.85 2.48
C LEU A 87 10.29 9.86 1.37
N ASP A 88 9.42 9.49 0.42
CA ASP A 88 9.02 10.34 -0.71
C ASP A 88 8.12 11.50 -0.28
N ASN A 89 7.34 11.29 0.79
CA ASN A 89 6.45 12.29 1.38
C ASN A 89 7.16 13.33 2.28
N CYS A 90 8.47 13.21 2.49
CA CYS A 90 9.28 14.15 3.29
C CYS A 90 9.90 15.24 2.41
#